data_AF-A0A536Z512-F1
#
_entry.id   AF-A0A536Z512-F1
#
_cell.length_a   1.000
_cell.length_b   1.000
_cell.length_c   1.000
_cell.angle_alpha   90.00
_cell.angle_beta   90.00
_cell.angle_gamma   90.00
#
_symmetry.space_group_name_H-M   'P 1'
#
loop_
_entity.id
_entity.type
_entity.pdbx_description
1 polymer ?
#
loop_
_entity_poly.entity_id
_entity_poly.type
_entity_poly.pdbx_seq_one_letter_code
_entity_poly.pdbx_strand_id
1 'polypeptide(L)'
;MAPDYVATCAENLLIGCQIESAKAVDNIDEILAVDGIDLVFIGPFDLSATVGQMGNLKHPEVARMIEHAETRIKAARRPMGTVPHPGCTWKDMFARGYQFVNAGSDISRLRDGSLADVREFRALYRQA
;
A
#
# COMPACT_ATOMS: atom_id res chain seq x y z
N MET A 1 28.33 -16.49 6.61
CA MET A 1 26.97 -16.65 7.15
C MET A 1 27.06 -16.42 8.64
N ALA A 2 26.09 -15.75 9.28
CA ALA A 2 26.10 -15.58 10.73
C ALA A 2 26.18 -16.97 11.40
N PRO A 3 26.96 -17.15 12.48
CA PRO A 3 27.23 -18.47 13.07
C PRO A 3 25.98 -19.27 13.49
N ASP A 4 24.87 -18.59 13.72
CA ASP A 4 23.58 -19.10 14.21
C ASP A 4 22.45 -19.00 13.18
N TYR A 5 22.75 -18.65 11.92
CA TYR A 5 21.75 -18.30 10.90
C TYR A 5 20.66 -19.36 10.70
N VAL A 6 21.00 -20.66 10.66
CA VAL A 6 20.00 -21.73 10.46
C VAL A 6 19.01 -21.79 11.63
N ALA A 7 19.45 -21.42 12.83
CA ALA A 7 18.60 -21.40 14.02
C ALA A 7 17.76 -20.12 14.13
N THR A 8 18.29 -18.97 13.70
CA THR A 8 17.66 -17.66 13.96
C THR A 8 17.02 -17.01 12.73
N CYS A 9 17.23 -17.53 11.52
CA CYS A 9 16.72 -16.87 10.31
C CYS A 9 15.20 -16.72 10.33
N ALA A 10 14.45 -17.73 10.78
CA ALA A 10 13.00 -17.70 10.84
C ALA A 10 12.46 -16.61 11.76
N GLU A 11 13.12 -16.36 12.90
CA GLU A 11 12.74 -15.32 13.87
C GLU A 11 12.98 -13.90 13.35
N ASN A 12 13.82 -13.76 12.32
CA ASN A 12 14.17 -12.49 11.70
C ASN A 12 13.47 -12.27 10.34
N LEU A 13 12.55 -13.16 9.95
CA LEU A 13 11.73 -12.99 8.75
C LEU A 13 10.52 -12.13 9.07
N LEU A 14 10.20 -11.22 8.14
CA LEU A 14 8.93 -10.51 8.11
C LEU A 14 8.14 -11.00 6.90
N ILE A 15 6.96 -11.55 7.13
CA ILE A 15 6.05 -12.03 6.09
C ILE A 15 4.90 -11.05 5.96
N GLY A 16 4.88 -10.34 4.83
CA GLY A 16 3.78 -9.47 4.43
C GLY A 16 2.90 -10.13 3.37
N CYS A 17 1.58 -10.03 3.51
CA CYS A 17 0.63 -10.44 2.47
C CYS A 17 -0.13 -9.23 1.91
N GLN A 18 -0.50 -9.27 0.62
CA GLN A 18 -1.28 -8.22 -0.02
C GLN A 18 -2.76 -8.59 -0.13
N ILE A 19 -3.64 -7.68 0.31
CA ILE A 19 -5.07 -7.69 0.04
C ILE A 19 -5.31 -6.74 -1.13
N GLU A 20 -5.33 -7.31 -2.33
CA GLU A 20 -5.31 -6.57 -3.60
C GLU A 20 -6.33 -7.11 -4.62
N SER A 21 -7.26 -7.96 -4.18
CA SER A 21 -8.33 -8.46 -5.03
C SER A 21 -9.63 -8.64 -4.25
N ALA A 22 -10.77 -8.57 -4.92
CA ALA A 22 -12.07 -8.86 -4.30
C ALA A 22 -12.08 -10.23 -3.60
N LYS A 23 -11.46 -11.25 -4.22
CA LYS A 23 -11.32 -12.58 -3.62
C LYS A 23 -10.48 -12.58 -2.33
N ALA A 24 -9.43 -11.76 -2.27
CA ALA A 24 -8.65 -11.61 -1.04
C ALA A 24 -9.45 -10.91 0.07
N VAL A 25 -10.32 -9.97 -0.30
CA VAL A 25 -11.25 -9.33 0.64
C VAL A 25 -12.29 -10.33 1.16
N ASP A 26 -12.84 -11.18 0.30
CA ASP A 26 -13.80 -12.22 0.69
C ASP A 26 -13.19 -13.25 1.65
N ASN A 27 -11.91 -13.59 1.46
CA ASN A 27 -11.18 -14.57 2.28
C ASN A 27 -10.37 -13.94 3.42
N ILE A 28 -10.59 -12.66 3.74
CA ILE A 28 -9.66 -11.91 4.60
C ILE A 28 -9.55 -12.52 6.01
N ASP A 29 -10.63 -13.08 6.55
CA ASP A 29 -10.62 -13.70 7.87
C ASP A 29 -9.78 -14.99 7.89
N GLU A 30 -9.86 -15.80 6.83
CA GLU A 30 -9.02 -17.00 6.68
C GLU A 30 -7.55 -16.61 6.52
N ILE A 31 -7.25 -15.56 5.75
CA ILE A 31 -5.89 -15.02 5.59
C ILE A 31 -5.35 -14.54 6.93
N LEU A 32 -6.15 -13.77 7.70
CA LEU A 32 -5.74 -13.23 9.00
C LEU A 32 -5.52 -14.31 10.07
N ALA A 33 -6.15 -15.48 9.91
CA ALA A 33 -5.98 -16.63 10.78
C ALA A 33 -4.70 -17.44 10.51
N VAL A 34 -4.01 -17.20 9.39
CA VAL A 34 -2.75 -17.88 9.08
C VAL A 34 -1.66 -17.42 10.06
N ASP A 35 -1.02 -18.40 10.70
CA ASP A 35 0.11 -18.15 11.58
C ASP A 35 1.35 -17.73 10.78
N GLY A 36 2.13 -16.80 11.35
CA GLY A 36 3.33 -16.24 10.71
C GLY A 36 3.10 -15.09 9.74
N ILE A 37 1.89 -14.56 9.55
CA ILE A 37 1.69 -13.29 8.82
C ILE A 37 1.91 -12.10 9.77
N ASP A 38 2.95 -11.31 9.50
CA ASP A 38 3.36 -10.18 10.34
C ASP A 38 2.74 -8.85 9.91
N LEU A 39 2.43 -8.71 8.62
CA LEU A 39 1.95 -7.47 8.03
C LEU A 39 0.88 -7.78 6.97
N VAL A 40 -0.23 -7.05 7.01
CA VAL A 40 -1.25 -7.11 5.96
C VAL A 40 -1.25 -5.79 5.20
N PHE A 41 -1.00 -5.86 3.90
CA PHE A 41 -0.84 -4.71 3.04
C PHE A 41 -2.03 -4.57 2.09
N ILE A 42 -2.75 -3.45 2.10
CA ILE A 42 -3.84 -3.20 1.16
C ILE A 42 -3.27 -2.53 -0.09
N GLY A 43 -3.45 -3.18 -1.25
CA GLY A 43 -3.08 -2.67 -2.57
C GLY A 43 -4.30 -2.06 -3.28
N PRO A 44 -4.61 -0.76 -3.09
CA PRO A 44 -5.88 -0.19 -3.52
C PRO A 44 -6.04 -0.14 -5.05
N PHE A 45 -4.95 0.09 -5.79
CA PHE A 45 -4.99 0.15 -7.25
C PHE A 45 -5.35 -1.20 -7.87
N ASP A 46 -4.65 -2.26 -7.51
CA ASP A 46 -4.94 -3.61 -8.02
C ASP A 46 -6.30 -4.11 -7.53
N LEU A 47 -6.67 -3.82 -6.27
CA LEU A 47 -8.00 -4.13 -5.75
C LEU A 47 -9.10 -3.51 -6.63
N SER A 48 -8.94 -2.24 -6.99
CA SER A 48 -9.89 -1.53 -7.85
C SER A 48 -9.96 -2.13 -9.26
N ALA A 49 -8.84 -2.65 -9.78
CA ALA A 49 -8.81 -3.32 -11.08
C ALA A 49 -9.67 -4.60 -11.09
N THR A 50 -9.70 -5.34 -9.98
CA THR A 50 -10.44 -6.61 -9.90
C THR A 50 -11.96 -6.47 -10.02
N VAL A 51 -12.48 -5.26 -9.82
CA VAL A 51 -13.91 -4.93 -9.99
C VAL A 51 -14.15 -3.98 -11.17
N GLY A 52 -13.19 -3.87 -12.08
CA GLY A 52 -13.31 -3.04 -13.29
C GLY A 52 -13.25 -1.53 -13.05
N GLN A 53 -12.74 -1.10 -11.90
CA GLN A 53 -12.65 0.30 -11.47
C GLN A 53 -11.20 0.77 -11.35
N MET A 54 -10.34 0.36 -12.28
CA MET A 54 -8.90 0.62 -12.25
C MET A 54 -8.56 2.08 -11.90
N GLY A 55 -7.94 2.29 -10.73
CA GLY A 55 -7.55 3.60 -10.20
C GLY A 55 -8.69 4.47 -9.65
N ASN A 56 -9.95 4.06 -9.80
CA ASN A 56 -11.12 4.77 -9.28
C ASN A 56 -11.43 4.35 -7.83
N LEU A 57 -10.53 4.76 -6.92
CA LEU A 57 -10.62 4.40 -5.49
C LEU A 57 -11.82 5.02 -4.76
N LYS A 58 -12.46 6.03 -5.36
CA LYS A 58 -13.68 6.65 -4.85
C LYS A 58 -14.96 5.91 -5.26
N HIS A 59 -14.85 4.91 -6.15
CA HIS A 59 -16.00 4.10 -6.50
C HIS A 59 -16.58 3.44 -5.24
N PRO A 60 -17.90 3.50 -4.99
CA PRO A 60 -18.49 3.04 -3.72
C PRO A 60 -18.11 1.60 -3.37
N GLU A 61 -18.04 0.71 -4.37
CA GLU A 61 -17.65 -0.68 -4.18
C GLU A 61 -16.19 -0.83 -3.73
N VAL A 62 -15.26 -0.07 -4.34
CA VAL A 62 -13.83 -0.10 -4.00
C VAL A 62 -13.61 0.46 -2.60
N ALA A 63 -14.24 1.60 -2.29
CA ALA A 63 -14.17 2.23 -0.97
C ALA A 63 -14.69 1.28 0.12
N ARG A 64 -15.82 0.60 -0.12
CA ARG A 64 -16.39 -0.40 0.79
C ARG A 64 -15.45 -1.59 1.00
N MET A 65 -14.80 -2.09 -0.05
CA MET A 65 -13.85 -3.21 0.08
C MET A 65 -12.62 -2.82 0.90
N ILE A 66 -12.08 -1.60 0.69
CA ILE A 66 -10.95 -1.09 1.47
C ILE A 66 -11.36 -0.93 2.94
N GLU A 67 -12.50 -0.30 3.22
CA GLU A 67 -12.99 -0.10 4.59
C GLU A 67 -13.28 -1.44 5.30
N HIS A 68 -13.85 -2.40 4.57
CA HIS A 68 -14.06 -3.74 5.07
C HIS A 68 -12.73 -4.38 5.45
N ALA A 69 -11.75 -4.37 4.54
CA ALA A 69 -10.43 -4.94 4.80
C ALA A 69 -9.76 -4.29 6.02
N GLU A 70 -9.75 -2.96 6.10
CA GLU A 70 -9.21 -2.21 7.25
C GLU A 70 -9.87 -2.63 8.56
N THR A 71 -11.20 -2.77 8.56
CA THR A 71 -11.96 -3.15 9.74
C THR A 71 -11.56 -4.55 10.23
N ARG A 72 -11.46 -5.52 9.32
CA ARG A 72 -11.07 -6.90 9.66
C ARG A 72 -9.64 -6.98 10.15
N ILE A 73 -8.70 -6.33 9.47
CA ILE A 73 -7.28 -6.34 9.85
C ILE A 73 -7.08 -5.70 11.24
N LYS A 74 -7.74 -4.57 11.53
CA LYS A 74 -7.73 -3.95 12.86
C LYS A 74 -8.30 -4.85 13.93
N ALA A 75 -9.42 -5.51 13.65
CA ALA A 75 -10.05 -6.44 14.60
C ALA A 75 -9.13 -7.62 14.93
N ALA A 76 -8.37 -8.10 13.94
CA ALA A 76 -7.34 -9.14 14.10
C ALA A 76 -6.03 -8.62 14.74
N ARG A 77 -5.93 -7.31 15.04
CA ARG A 77 -4.75 -6.66 15.61
C ARG A 77 -3.46 -6.89 14.81
N ARG A 78 -3.59 -6.99 13.48
CA ARG A 78 -2.43 -7.11 12.59
C ARG A 78 -1.98 -5.72 12.10
N PRO A 79 -0.67 -5.46 11.99
CA PRO A 79 -0.17 -4.25 11.35
C PRO A 79 -0.72 -4.07 9.94
N MET A 80 -1.12 -2.86 9.61
CA MET A 80 -1.61 -2.50 8.28
C MET A 80 -0.55 -1.73 7.48
N GLY A 81 -0.40 -2.12 6.22
CA GLY A 81 0.37 -1.40 5.23
C GLY A 81 -0.43 -0.96 4.01
N THR A 82 -0.02 0.11 3.34
CA THR A 82 -0.59 0.55 2.06
C THR A 82 0.30 1.56 1.33
N VAL A 83 -0.16 2.04 0.17
CA VAL A 83 0.43 3.14 -0.60
C VAL A 83 -0.50 4.36 -0.52
N PRO A 84 0.02 5.56 -0.22
CA PRO A 84 -0.73 6.80 -0.37
C PRO A 84 -1.23 6.97 -1.80
N HIS A 85 -2.42 7.54 -1.95
CA HIS A 85 -3.04 7.74 -3.24
C HIS A 85 -3.75 9.10 -3.30
N PRO A 86 -4.17 9.58 -4.48
CA PRO A 86 -4.86 10.85 -4.58
C PRO A 86 -6.04 10.93 -3.60
N GLY A 87 -6.03 11.96 -2.75
CA GLY A 87 -7.05 12.18 -1.71
C GLY A 87 -6.84 11.44 -0.38
N CYS A 88 -5.77 10.65 -0.23
CA CYS A 88 -5.43 10.02 1.05
C CYS A 88 -3.91 10.03 1.25
N THR A 89 -3.45 11.00 2.03
CA THR A 89 -2.03 11.24 2.31
C THR A 89 -1.52 10.26 3.37
N TRP A 90 -0.21 10.21 3.56
CA TRP A 90 0.41 9.53 4.71
C TRP A 90 -0.18 9.89 6.08
N LYS A 91 -0.58 11.15 6.30
CA LYS A 91 -1.17 11.61 7.56
C LYS A 91 -2.55 10.99 7.75
N ASP A 92 -3.34 10.94 6.67
CA ASP A 92 -4.66 10.31 6.68
C ASP A 92 -4.52 8.81 6.92
N MET A 93 -3.54 8.15 6.29
CA MET A 93 -3.26 6.73 6.52
C MET A 93 -2.84 6.46 7.98
N PHE A 94 -1.94 7.26 8.56
CA PHE A 94 -1.58 7.11 9.97
C PHE A 94 -2.77 7.35 10.91
N ALA A 95 -3.61 8.35 10.63
CA ALA A 95 -4.84 8.59 11.39
C ALA A 95 -5.83 7.42 11.29
N ARG A 96 -5.83 6.70 10.15
CA ARG A 96 -6.60 5.47 9.95
C ARG A 96 -5.97 4.24 10.59
N GLY A 97 -4.78 4.35 11.20
CA GLY A 97 -4.11 3.26 11.92
C GLY A 97 -3.13 2.43 11.09
N TYR A 98 -2.74 2.90 9.90
CA TYR A 98 -1.65 2.27 9.14
C TYR A 98 -0.30 2.50 9.82
N GLN A 99 0.56 1.49 9.79
CA GLN A 99 1.90 1.52 10.40
C GLN A 99 3.01 1.39 9.35
N PHE A 100 2.71 0.78 8.20
CA PHE A 100 3.64 0.60 7.09
C PHE A 100 3.14 1.32 5.83
N VAL A 101 3.50 2.60 5.67
CA VAL A 101 3.03 3.40 4.53
C VAL A 101 4.18 3.61 3.55
N ASN A 102 4.04 3.08 2.33
CA ASN A 102 5.05 3.20 1.28
C ASN A 102 5.20 4.68 0.83
N ALA A 103 6.43 5.20 0.78
CA ALA A 103 6.70 6.61 0.46
C ALA A 103 6.58 6.98 -1.04
N GLY A 104 6.17 6.04 -1.88
CA GLY A 104 6.11 6.14 -3.34
C GLY A 104 7.31 5.48 -4.03
N SER A 105 7.30 5.49 -5.35
CA SER A 105 8.38 4.91 -6.18
C SER A 105 9.46 5.96 -6.49
N ASP A 106 10.71 5.54 -6.35
CA ASP A 106 11.91 6.22 -6.84
C ASP A 106 11.82 6.65 -8.31
N ILE A 107 11.33 5.79 -9.20
CA ILE A 107 11.10 6.08 -10.62
C ILE A 107 10.16 7.27 -10.78
N SER A 108 9.02 7.26 -10.07
CA SER A 108 8.07 8.38 -10.10
C SER A 108 8.69 9.66 -9.58
N ARG A 109 9.47 9.59 -8.49
CA ARG A 109 10.16 10.77 -7.92
C ARG A 109 11.19 11.35 -8.89
N LEU A 110 12.01 10.50 -9.50
CA LEU A 110 13.03 10.91 -10.46
C LEU A 110 12.38 11.56 -11.70
N ARG A 111 11.33 10.94 -12.24
CA ARG A 111 10.55 11.48 -13.35
C ARG A 111 9.96 12.85 -12.99
N ASP A 112 9.29 12.95 -11.85
CA ASP A 112 8.56 14.17 -11.47
C ASP A 112 9.50 15.34 -11.21
N GLY A 113 10.67 15.08 -10.58
CA GLY A 113 11.76 16.05 -10.44
C GLY A 113 12.32 16.50 -11.78
N SER A 114 12.68 15.55 -12.66
CA SER A 114 13.21 15.87 -13.99
C SER A 114 12.23 16.71 -14.83
N LEU A 115 10.93 16.41 -14.74
CA LEU A 115 9.90 17.20 -15.41
C LEU A 115 9.73 18.60 -14.81
N ALA A 116 9.99 18.79 -13.52
CA ALA A 116 9.96 20.10 -12.88
C ALA A 116 11.08 21.00 -13.42
N ASP A 117 12.31 20.49 -13.47
CA ASP A 117 13.47 21.22 -14.01
C ASP A 117 13.24 21.65 -15.47
N VAL A 118 12.71 20.74 -16.31
CA VAL A 118 12.40 21.05 -17.72
C VAL A 118 11.29 22.11 -17.84
N ARG A 119 10.27 22.07 -16.97
CA ARG A 119 9.20 23.09 -16.95
C ARG A 119 9.75 24.46 -16.57
N GLU A 120 10.58 24.53 -15.55
CA GLU A 120 11.20 25.77 -15.09
C GLU A 120 12.10 26.37 -16.18
N PHE A 121 12.99 25.56 -16.76
CA PHE A 121 13.85 25.98 -17.87
C PHE A 121 13.03 26.55 -19.04
N ARG A 122 11.97 25.85 -19.46
CA ARG A 122 11.11 26.29 -20.57
C ARG A 122 10.36 27.58 -20.27
N ALA A 123 9.95 27.80 -19.01
CA ALA A 123 9.24 29.00 -18.62
C ALA A 123 10.14 30.24 -18.72
N LEU A 124 11.39 30.14 -18.27
CA LEU A 124 12.37 31.23 -18.35
C LEU A 124 12.88 31.46 -19.78
N TYR A 125 13.22 30.39 -20.50
CA TYR A 125 13.75 30.50 -21.86
C TYR A 125 12.74 31.12 -22.84
N ARG A 126 11.43 30.84 -22.70
CA ARG A 126 10.39 31.41 -23.57
C ARG A 126 10.07 32.88 -23.28
N GLN A 127 10.60 33.43 -22.19
CA GLN A 127 10.45 34.84 -21.82
C GLN A 127 11.66 35.69 -22.25
N ALA A 128 12.76 35.04 -22.65
CA ALA A 128 13.95 35.66 -23.25
C ALA A 128 13.83 35.69 -24.78
#